data_AF-A0A537GV95-F1
#
_entry.id   AF-A0A537GV95-F1
#
_cell.length_a   1.000
_cell.length_b   1.000
_cell.length_c   1.000
_cell.angle_alpha   90.00
_cell.angle_beta   90.00
_cell.angle_gamma   90.00
#
_symmetry.space_group_name_H-M   'P 1'
#
loop_
_entity.id
_entity.type
_entity.pdbx_description
1 polymer ?
#
loop_
_entity_poly.entity_id
_entity_poly.type
_entity_poly.pdbx_seq_one_letter_code
_entity_poly.pdbx_strand_id
1 'polypeptide(L)'
;ATGERTTEGFYRIKPGLETAIARGMSYAPYADILWCETPTPDLDEARRFAEAIHRVYPGKMLAYNCSPSFNWEKHLDPESIRRFQKELATMGYKFQFVTLAGFHSLSVSMFELARQYSVEGMAAYVRVQRKEFEAEPAGYAAVKHQAFVGTEYFDGVATVISSGTSSTTAMGESTETVQFKEQEALAAPSGSKTKPERDRVP
;
A
#
# COMPACT_ATOMS: atom_id res chain seq x y z
N ALA A 1 -15.42 16.39 34.38
CA ALA A 1 -15.61 15.01 34.89
C ALA A 1 -17.04 14.85 35.36
N THR A 2 -17.63 13.65 35.28
CA THR A 2 -19.03 13.44 35.73
C THR A 2 -19.15 13.28 37.25
N GLY A 3 -18.03 13.11 37.95
CA GLY A 3 -17.98 12.82 39.39
C GLY A 3 -18.07 11.33 39.73
N GLU A 4 -18.48 10.49 38.78
CA GLU A 4 -18.59 9.04 38.95
C GLU A 4 -17.22 8.33 38.86
N ARG A 5 -17.09 7.24 39.62
CA ARG A 5 -15.91 6.35 39.60
C ARG A 5 -16.29 4.91 39.28
N THR A 6 -15.38 4.17 38.65
CA THR A 6 -15.50 2.72 38.45
C THR A 6 -14.99 1.94 39.66
N THR A 7 -15.25 0.63 39.71
CA THR A 7 -14.75 -0.29 40.74
C THR A 7 -13.24 -0.38 40.78
N GLU A 8 -12.60 -0.27 39.61
CA GLU A 8 -11.13 -0.21 39.44
C GLU A 8 -10.56 1.15 39.87
N GLY A 9 -11.42 2.14 40.15
CA GLY A 9 -11.04 3.45 40.67
C GLY A 9 -10.88 4.55 39.63
N PHE A 10 -11.16 4.31 38.35
CA PHE A 10 -11.09 5.33 37.30
C PHE A 10 -12.21 6.36 37.41
N TYR A 11 -11.93 7.60 37.01
CA TYR A 11 -12.96 8.63 36.88
C TYR A 11 -13.63 8.56 35.50
N ARG A 12 -14.96 8.64 35.47
CA ARG A 12 -15.69 8.75 34.21
C ARG A 12 -15.57 10.16 33.62
N ILE A 13 -15.37 10.21 32.31
CA ILE A 13 -15.32 11.44 31.53
C ILE A 13 -16.48 11.50 30.54
N LYS A 14 -16.85 12.70 30.11
CA LYS A 14 -17.76 12.87 28.97
C LYS A 14 -16.92 12.72 27.69
N PRO A 15 -17.11 11.65 26.90
CA PRO A 15 -16.36 11.46 25.67
C PRO A 15 -16.88 12.39 24.57
N GLY A 16 -16.16 12.45 23.44
CA GLY A 16 -16.57 13.15 22.23
C GLY A 16 -15.61 14.25 21.80
N LEU A 17 -15.98 14.88 20.68
CA LEU A 17 -15.13 15.83 19.95
C LEU A 17 -14.62 17.00 20.81
N GLU A 18 -15.47 17.59 21.67
CA GLU A 18 -15.06 18.73 22.51
C GLU A 18 -13.90 18.36 23.47
N THR A 19 -13.93 17.14 24.02
CA THR A 19 -12.85 16.63 24.87
C THR A 19 -11.58 16.39 24.05
N ALA A 20 -11.71 15.93 22.81
CA ALA A 20 -10.59 15.73 21.91
C ALA A 20 -9.96 17.06 21.47
N ILE A 21 -10.76 18.08 21.13
CA ILE A 21 -10.31 19.43 20.81
C ILE A 21 -9.55 20.03 21.99
N ALA A 22 -10.09 19.96 23.20
CA ALA A 22 -9.43 20.50 24.40
C ALA A 22 -8.05 19.87 24.64
N ARG A 23 -7.93 18.55 24.43
CA ARG A 23 -6.64 17.86 24.50
C ARG A 23 -5.71 18.23 23.35
N GLY A 24 -6.21 18.25 22.11
CA GLY A 24 -5.46 18.66 20.94
C GLY A 24 -4.86 20.05 21.09
N MET A 25 -5.61 21.01 21.64
CA MET A 25 -5.12 22.36 21.96
C MET A 25 -4.00 22.36 23.00
N SER A 26 -4.13 21.54 24.04
CA SER A 26 -3.12 21.42 25.10
C SER A 26 -1.83 20.78 24.57
N TYR A 27 -1.94 19.88 23.60
CA TYR A 27 -0.81 19.15 23.02
C TYR A 27 -0.16 19.89 21.85
N ALA A 28 -0.87 20.82 21.20
CA ALA A 28 -0.39 21.51 20.01
C ALA A 28 1.00 22.17 20.18
N PRO A 29 1.37 22.82 21.30
CA PRO A 29 2.71 23.39 21.44
C PRO A 29 3.85 22.36 21.45
N TYR A 30 3.54 21.08 21.65
CA TYR A 30 4.52 20.02 21.94
C TYR A 30 4.56 18.90 20.88
N ALA A 31 3.68 18.94 19.87
CA ALA A 31 3.59 17.91 18.84
C ALA A 31 3.60 18.55 17.45
N ASP A 32 4.45 18.07 16.53
CA ASP A 32 4.48 18.59 15.16
C ASP A 32 3.14 18.36 14.42
N ILE A 33 2.54 17.19 14.66
CA ILE A 33 1.30 16.74 14.04
C ILE A 33 0.32 16.28 15.13
N LEU A 34 -0.96 16.63 15.00
CA LEU A 34 -2.03 16.16 15.88
C LEU A 34 -2.93 15.13 15.19
N TRP A 35 -3.32 14.08 15.91
CA TRP A 35 -4.29 13.09 15.47
C TRP A 35 -5.38 12.93 16.54
N CYS A 36 -6.63 12.97 16.09
CA CYS A 36 -7.80 12.59 16.89
C CYS A 36 -8.39 11.29 16.32
N GLU A 37 -8.50 10.25 17.14
CA GLU A 37 -9.20 9.03 16.74
C GLU A 37 -10.71 9.29 16.68
N THR A 38 -11.38 8.72 15.68
CA THR A 38 -12.82 8.89 15.45
C THR A 38 -13.52 7.53 15.33
N PRO A 39 -14.82 7.44 15.68
CA PRO A 39 -15.57 6.19 15.58
C PRO A 39 -16.06 5.89 14.16
N THR A 40 -16.09 6.89 13.28
CA THR A 40 -16.61 6.79 11.90
C THR A 40 -15.79 7.66 10.93
N PRO A 41 -15.80 7.35 9.62
CA PRO A 41 -15.18 8.19 8.60
C PRO A 41 -16.08 9.39 8.27
N ASP A 42 -16.02 10.44 9.09
CA ASP A 42 -16.89 11.62 9.00
C ASP A 42 -16.08 12.90 8.70
N LEU A 43 -16.29 13.48 7.51
CA LEU A 43 -15.61 14.70 7.08
C LEU A 43 -16.06 15.94 7.85
N ASP A 44 -17.28 15.98 8.37
CA ASP A 44 -17.78 17.12 9.13
C ASP A 44 -17.18 17.12 10.55
N GLU A 45 -17.08 15.95 11.18
CA GLU A 45 -16.35 15.80 12.45
C GLU A 45 -14.87 16.19 12.28
N ALA A 46 -14.23 15.72 11.21
CA ALA A 46 -12.85 16.07 10.87
C ALA A 46 -12.67 17.58 10.66
N ARG A 47 -13.58 18.22 9.92
CA ARG A 47 -13.55 19.67 9.67
C ARG A 47 -13.67 20.46 10.97
N ARG A 48 -14.59 20.08 11.85
CA ARG A 48 -14.79 20.76 13.15
C ARG A 48 -13.56 20.65 14.05
N PHE A 49 -12.90 19.49 14.07
CA PHE A 49 -11.63 19.34 14.79
C PHE A 49 -10.56 20.28 14.22
N ALA A 50 -10.37 20.24 12.90
CA ALA A 50 -9.35 21.03 12.21
C ALA A 50 -9.54 22.53 12.40
N GLU A 51 -10.76 23.04 12.16
CA GLU A 51 -11.10 24.45 12.33
C GLU A 51 -10.89 24.93 13.76
N ALA A 52 -11.24 24.10 14.75
CA ALA A 52 -11.01 24.42 16.15
C ALA A 52 -9.51 24.59 16.42
N ILE A 53 -8.68 23.59 16.08
CA ILE A 53 -7.23 23.65 16.28
C ILE A 53 -6.61 24.84 15.54
N HIS A 54 -6.95 25.04 14.27
CA HIS A 54 -6.36 26.10 13.43
C HIS A 54 -6.77 27.51 13.85
N ARG A 55 -7.89 27.68 14.57
CA ARG A 55 -8.25 28.98 15.15
C ARG A 55 -7.19 29.51 16.13
N VAL A 56 -6.51 28.61 16.85
CA VAL A 56 -5.48 28.96 17.84
C VAL A 56 -4.08 28.70 17.30
N TYR A 57 -3.91 27.64 16.50
CA TYR A 57 -2.65 27.26 15.88
C TYR A 57 -2.82 27.18 14.35
N PRO A 58 -2.88 28.32 13.63
CA PRO A 58 -3.02 28.32 12.18
C PRO A 58 -1.93 27.49 11.50
N GLY A 59 -2.32 26.64 10.55
CA GLY A 59 -1.39 25.80 9.80
C GLY A 59 -0.85 24.57 10.56
N LYS A 60 -1.32 24.29 11.77
CA LYS A 60 -0.94 23.07 12.51
C LYS A 60 -1.22 21.82 11.68
N MET A 61 -0.21 21.02 11.41
CA MET A 61 -0.40 19.78 10.64
C MET A 61 -1.24 18.79 11.43
N LEU A 62 -2.16 18.12 10.74
CA LEU A 62 -3.02 17.10 11.30
C LEU A 62 -2.75 15.74 10.65
N ALA A 63 -3.11 14.67 11.35
CA ALA A 63 -3.07 13.31 10.86
C ALA A 63 -4.44 12.64 10.98
N TYR A 64 -4.75 11.77 10.02
CA TYR A 64 -6.03 11.05 9.96
C TYR A 64 -5.80 9.55 9.72
N ASN A 65 -6.38 8.73 10.59
CA ASN A 65 -6.44 7.27 10.42
C ASN A 65 -7.64 6.91 9.52
N CYS A 66 -7.36 6.55 8.27
CA CYS A 66 -8.33 5.94 7.36
C CYS A 66 -8.54 4.47 7.78
N SER A 67 -9.17 4.26 8.93
CA SER A 67 -9.19 2.98 9.64
C SER A 67 -9.94 1.88 8.89
N PRO A 68 -9.36 0.67 8.76
CA PRO A 68 -10.10 -0.52 8.33
C PRO A 68 -11.15 -1.01 9.35
N SER A 69 -11.12 -0.52 10.59
CA SER A 69 -12.19 -0.78 11.55
C SER A 69 -13.52 -0.10 11.18
N PHE A 70 -13.49 0.85 10.24
CA PHE A 70 -14.70 1.42 9.67
C PHE A 70 -15.29 0.47 8.62
N ASN A 71 -16.60 0.28 8.66
CA ASN A 71 -17.32 -0.27 7.51
C ASN A 71 -17.58 0.87 6.51
N TRP A 72 -16.63 1.12 5.61
CA TRP A 72 -16.63 2.29 4.72
C TRP A 72 -17.91 2.44 3.90
N GLU A 73 -18.36 1.38 3.23
CA GLU A 73 -19.56 1.40 2.38
C GLU A 73 -20.87 1.53 3.17
N LYS A 74 -20.86 1.16 4.47
CA LYS A 74 -22.00 1.41 5.36
C LYS A 74 -22.14 2.89 5.69
N HIS A 75 -21.04 3.65 5.69
CA HIS A 75 -21.02 5.05 6.13
C HIS A 75 -21.00 6.05 4.98
N LEU A 76 -20.40 5.69 3.84
CA LEU A 76 -20.13 6.61 2.75
C LEU A 76 -20.47 5.99 1.40
N ASP A 77 -20.98 6.81 0.49
CA ASP A 77 -21.17 6.42 -0.91
C ASP A 77 -19.82 6.35 -1.66
N PRO A 78 -19.76 5.67 -2.82
CA PRO A 78 -18.51 5.51 -3.58
C PRO A 78 -17.86 6.82 -4.03
N GLU A 79 -18.63 7.89 -4.24
CA GLU A 79 -18.11 9.20 -4.63
C GLU A 79 -17.42 9.89 -3.46
N SER A 80 -18.04 9.85 -2.28
CA SER A 80 -17.48 10.33 -1.02
C SER A 80 -16.19 9.58 -0.64
N ILE A 81 -16.18 8.24 -0.74
CA ILE A 81 -14.98 7.43 -0.48
C ILE A 81 -13.82 7.86 -1.38
N ARG A 82 -14.08 8.05 -2.69
CA ARG A 82 -13.06 8.42 -3.67
C ARG A 82 -12.43 9.80 -3.39
N ARG A 83 -13.19 10.73 -2.83
CA ARG A 83 -12.71 12.09 -2.51
C ARG A 83 -12.19 12.23 -1.08
N PHE A 84 -12.49 11.29 -0.19
CA PHE A 84 -12.30 11.41 1.26
C PHE A 84 -10.92 11.98 1.65
N GLN A 85 -9.83 11.38 1.15
CA GLN A 85 -8.47 11.82 1.46
C GLN A 85 -8.13 13.20 0.89
N LYS A 86 -8.66 13.54 -0.29
CA LYS A 86 -8.46 14.86 -0.91
C LYS A 86 -9.14 15.94 -0.10
N GLU A 87 -10.37 15.70 0.35
CA GLU A 87 -11.11 16.61 1.23
C GLU A 87 -10.37 16.82 2.55
N LEU A 88 -9.95 15.74 3.22
CA LEU A 88 -9.13 15.82 4.44
C LEU A 88 -7.86 16.66 4.24
N ALA A 89 -7.18 16.51 3.10
CA ALA A 89 -5.95 17.26 2.81
C ALA A 89 -6.18 18.79 2.76
N THR A 90 -7.36 19.23 2.30
CA THR A 90 -7.75 20.65 2.29
C THR A 90 -7.95 21.22 3.69
N MET A 91 -8.32 20.37 4.67
CA MET A 91 -8.52 20.74 6.07
C MET A 91 -7.22 20.71 6.90
N GLY A 92 -6.07 20.40 6.29
CA GLY A 92 -4.77 20.34 6.97
C GLY A 92 -4.36 18.96 7.48
N TYR A 93 -5.08 17.89 7.14
CA TYR A 93 -4.65 16.51 7.39
C TYR A 93 -3.56 16.11 6.37
N LYS A 94 -2.30 16.38 6.73
CA LYS A 94 -1.13 16.20 5.86
C LYS A 94 -0.52 14.81 5.94
N PHE A 95 -0.80 14.07 7.02
CA PHE A 95 -0.41 12.66 7.15
C PHE A 95 -1.65 11.78 7.25
N GLN A 96 -1.89 10.95 6.25
CA GLN A 96 -3.08 10.09 6.18
C GLN A 96 -2.62 8.66 5.96
N PHE A 97 -3.17 7.73 6.72
CA PHE A 97 -2.68 6.35 6.73
C PHE A 97 -3.81 5.35 6.98
N VAL A 98 -3.64 4.13 6.45
CA VAL A 98 -4.52 2.99 6.69
C VAL A 98 -3.78 2.03 7.62
N THR A 99 -4.16 2.02 8.90
CA THR A 99 -3.45 1.29 9.96
C THR A 99 -3.27 -0.20 9.69
N LEU A 100 -4.33 -0.88 9.24
CA LEU A 100 -4.35 -2.34 9.08
C LEU A 100 -4.27 -2.80 7.62
N ALA A 101 -3.80 -1.94 6.70
CA ALA A 101 -3.71 -2.28 5.28
C ALA A 101 -2.93 -3.59 5.03
N GLY A 102 -1.76 -3.72 5.66
CA GLY A 102 -0.91 -4.91 5.51
C GLY A 102 -1.56 -6.19 6.06
N PHE A 103 -2.28 -6.10 7.19
CA PHE A 103 -3.00 -7.25 7.75
C PHE A 103 -4.08 -7.73 6.78
N HIS A 104 -4.95 -6.82 6.33
CA HIS A 104 -6.06 -7.19 5.44
C HIS A 104 -5.55 -7.71 4.09
N SER A 105 -4.56 -7.04 3.47
CA SER A 105 -4.03 -7.46 2.17
C SER A 105 -3.35 -8.82 2.23
N LEU A 106 -2.54 -9.08 3.28
CA LEU A 106 -1.84 -10.34 3.45
C LEU A 106 -2.79 -11.49 3.77
N SER A 107 -3.73 -11.27 4.69
CA SER A 107 -4.65 -12.33 5.12
C SER A 107 -5.62 -12.73 4.01
N VAL A 108 -6.19 -11.77 3.28
CA VAL A 108 -7.14 -12.09 2.21
C VAL A 108 -6.44 -12.78 1.03
N SER A 109 -5.26 -12.30 0.62
CA SER A 109 -4.54 -12.88 -0.52
C SER A 109 -4.12 -14.32 -0.26
N MET A 110 -3.62 -14.61 0.95
CA MET A 110 -3.22 -15.96 1.32
C MET A 110 -4.42 -16.89 1.51
N PHE A 111 -5.51 -16.41 2.12
CA PHE A 111 -6.74 -17.19 2.26
C PHE A 111 -7.32 -17.58 0.90
N GLU A 112 -7.40 -16.64 -0.04
CA GLU A 112 -7.89 -16.90 -1.39
C GLU A 112 -7.01 -17.90 -2.14
N LEU A 113 -5.68 -17.73 -2.07
CA LEU A 113 -4.73 -18.66 -2.68
C LEU A 113 -4.89 -20.06 -2.09
N ALA A 114 -4.86 -20.21 -0.77
CA ALA A 114 -4.98 -21.51 -0.11
C ALA A 114 -6.31 -22.21 -0.44
N ARG A 115 -7.41 -21.46 -0.45
CA ARG A 115 -8.75 -21.98 -0.78
C ARG A 115 -8.85 -22.43 -2.24
N GLN A 116 -8.27 -21.69 -3.19
CA GLN A 116 -8.29 -22.08 -4.59
C GLN A 116 -7.32 -23.22 -4.88
N TYR A 117 -6.15 -23.20 -4.25
CA TYR A 117 -5.13 -24.22 -4.40
C TYR A 117 -5.59 -25.60 -3.91
N SER A 118 -6.41 -25.66 -2.85
CA SER A 118 -6.96 -26.93 -2.35
C SER A 118 -7.92 -27.61 -3.33
N VAL A 119 -8.49 -26.86 -4.30
CA VAL A 119 -9.43 -27.37 -5.31
C VAL A 119 -8.75 -27.55 -6.67
N GLU A 120 -7.90 -26.60 -7.06
CA GLU A 120 -7.39 -26.47 -8.43
C GLU A 120 -5.88 -26.74 -8.54
N GLY A 121 -5.18 -26.92 -7.42
CA GLY A 121 -3.74 -27.09 -7.37
C GLY A 121 -2.99 -25.96 -8.07
N MET A 122 -2.02 -26.32 -8.92
CA MET A 122 -1.13 -25.36 -9.58
C MET A 122 -1.83 -24.32 -10.44
N ALA A 123 -3.04 -24.58 -10.95
CA ALA A 123 -3.79 -23.60 -11.71
C ALA A 123 -4.10 -22.33 -10.89
N ALA A 124 -4.31 -22.47 -9.57
CA ALA A 124 -4.48 -21.34 -8.67
C ALA A 124 -3.20 -20.52 -8.51
N TYR A 125 -2.06 -21.21 -8.37
CA TYR A 125 -0.75 -20.55 -8.24
C TYR A 125 -0.34 -19.83 -9.53
N VAL A 126 -0.56 -20.45 -10.70
CA VAL A 126 -0.27 -19.82 -12.00
C VAL A 126 -1.04 -18.52 -12.20
N ARG A 127 -2.23 -18.36 -11.61
CA ARG A 127 -2.94 -17.06 -11.62
C ARG A 127 -2.25 -15.99 -10.79
N VAL A 128 -1.61 -16.35 -9.67
CA VAL A 128 -0.77 -15.41 -8.90
C VAL A 128 0.42 -14.99 -9.74
N GLN A 129 1.16 -15.95 -10.28
CA GLN A 129 2.33 -15.68 -11.13
C GLN A 129 1.98 -14.83 -12.36
N ARG A 130 0.83 -15.08 -13.00
CA ARG A 130 0.36 -14.27 -14.12
C ARG A 130 0.09 -12.82 -13.72
N LYS A 131 -0.53 -12.58 -12.56
CA LYS A 131 -0.75 -11.22 -12.03
C LYS A 131 0.58 -10.50 -11.78
N GLU A 132 1.61 -11.21 -11.34
CA GLU A 132 2.95 -10.64 -11.16
C GLU A 132 3.55 -10.18 -12.51
N PHE A 133 3.46 -11.01 -13.55
CA PHE A 133 3.89 -10.63 -14.90
C PHE A 133 3.08 -9.46 -15.47
N GLU A 134 1.76 -9.45 -15.29
CA GLU A 134 0.89 -8.35 -15.73
C GLU A 134 1.21 -7.02 -15.01
N ALA A 135 1.76 -7.08 -13.80
CA ALA A 135 2.14 -5.91 -13.02
C ALA A 135 3.56 -5.39 -13.34
N GLU A 136 4.42 -6.18 -14.01
CA GLU A 136 5.80 -5.80 -14.33
C GLU A 136 5.89 -4.48 -15.13
N PRO A 137 5.05 -4.22 -16.17
CA PRO A 137 5.05 -2.94 -16.89
C PRO A 137 4.68 -1.73 -16.02
N ALA A 138 4.00 -1.94 -14.90
CA ALA A 138 3.67 -0.89 -13.93
C ALA A 138 4.76 -0.69 -12.85
N GLY A 139 5.89 -1.41 -12.95
CA GLY A 139 7.03 -1.30 -12.05
C GLY A 139 7.12 -2.37 -10.96
N TYR A 140 6.31 -3.44 -11.02
CA TYR A 140 6.46 -4.57 -10.10
C TYR A 140 7.72 -5.39 -10.44
N ALA A 141 8.62 -5.58 -9.48
CA ALA A 141 9.92 -6.22 -9.72
C ALA A 141 10.09 -7.60 -9.06
N ALA A 142 9.22 -7.98 -8.12
CA ALA A 142 9.42 -9.19 -7.32
C ALA A 142 9.11 -10.51 -8.04
N VAL A 143 8.64 -10.45 -9.30
CA VAL A 143 8.49 -11.64 -10.16
C VAL A 143 9.84 -12.36 -10.35
N LYS A 144 10.93 -11.58 -10.46
CA LYS A 144 12.32 -12.03 -10.40
C LYS A 144 12.80 -11.97 -8.96
N HIS A 145 12.28 -12.89 -8.15
CA HIS A 145 12.43 -12.88 -6.69
C HIS A 145 13.88 -13.04 -6.22
N GLN A 146 14.76 -13.70 -6.98
CA GLN A 146 16.19 -13.81 -6.63
C GLN A 146 16.88 -12.44 -6.76
N ALA A 147 16.72 -11.78 -7.91
CA ALA A 147 17.23 -10.42 -8.10
C ALA A 147 16.62 -9.45 -7.08
N PHE A 148 15.30 -9.54 -6.81
CA PHE A 148 14.59 -8.66 -5.90
C PHE A 148 15.10 -8.71 -4.45
N VAL A 149 15.50 -9.89 -3.97
CA VAL A 149 16.09 -10.05 -2.63
C VAL A 149 17.61 -9.81 -2.60
N GLY A 150 18.19 -9.42 -3.73
CA GLY A 150 19.57 -8.95 -3.81
C GLY A 150 20.61 -10.02 -4.17
N THR A 151 20.23 -11.12 -4.81
CA THR A 151 21.20 -12.17 -5.20
C THR A 151 22.34 -11.60 -6.07
N GLU A 152 22.02 -10.72 -7.03
CA GLU A 152 23.05 -10.04 -7.87
C GLU A 152 23.96 -9.11 -7.05
N TYR A 153 23.44 -8.47 -6.02
CA TYR A 153 24.24 -7.64 -5.12
C TYR A 153 25.28 -8.49 -4.38
N PHE A 154 24.88 -9.65 -3.85
CA PHE A 154 25.80 -10.55 -3.16
C PHE A 154 26.78 -11.26 -4.11
N ASP A 155 26.38 -11.54 -5.35
CA ASP A 155 27.30 -11.99 -6.39
C ASP A 155 28.36 -10.91 -6.70
N GLY A 156 27.97 -9.64 -6.74
CA GLY A 156 28.89 -8.51 -6.86
C GLY A 156 29.89 -8.44 -5.70
N VAL A 157 29.43 -8.61 -4.46
CA VAL A 157 30.29 -8.69 -3.27
C VAL A 157 31.28 -9.86 -3.37
N ALA A 158 30.81 -11.06 -3.74
CA ALA A 158 31.65 -12.23 -3.90
C ALA A 158 32.71 -12.05 -5.00
N THR A 159 32.31 -11.41 -6.11
CA THR A 159 33.20 -11.08 -7.23
C THR A 159 34.29 -10.11 -6.78
N VAL A 160 33.97 -9.06 -6.03
CA VAL A 160 34.98 -8.11 -5.50
C VAL A 160 35.95 -8.81 -4.56
N ILE A 161 35.46 -9.59 -3.60
CA ILE A 161 36.31 -10.31 -2.62
C ILE A 161 37.26 -11.27 -3.31
N SER A 162 36.76 -12.00 -4.30
CA SER A 162 37.55 -12.97 -5.07
C SER A 162 38.39 -12.34 -6.18
N SER A 163 38.41 -11.01 -6.33
CA SER A 163 39.06 -10.34 -7.47
C SER A 163 38.61 -10.92 -8.83
N GLY A 164 37.33 -11.29 -8.93
CA GLY A 164 36.72 -11.82 -10.15
C GLY A 164 36.84 -13.33 -10.35
N THR A 165 37.43 -14.09 -9.43
CA THR A 165 37.69 -15.53 -9.62
C THR A 165 36.71 -16.44 -8.90
N SER A 166 35.62 -15.91 -8.33
CA SER A 166 34.59 -16.72 -7.66
C SER A 166 33.95 -17.69 -8.65
N SER A 167 33.93 -18.98 -8.31
CA SER A 167 33.29 -20.04 -9.11
C SER A 167 31.89 -20.41 -8.59
N THR A 168 31.38 -19.70 -7.58
CA THR A 168 30.14 -20.06 -6.86
C THR A 168 29.17 -18.88 -6.75
N THR A 169 29.18 -17.97 -7.72
CA THR A 169 28.12 -16.95 -7.86
C THR A 169 26.79 -17.61 -8.22
N ALA A 170 25.68 -17.05 -7.77
CA ALA A 170 24.37 -17.70 -7.81
C ALA A 170 23.56 -17.41 -9.09
N MET A 171 23.65 -16.21 -9.67
CA MET A 171 22.73 -15.78 -10.73
C MET A 171 23.05 -16.35 -12.12
N GLY A 172 24.31 -16.65 -12.41
CA GLY A 172 24.76 -17.03 -13.76
C GLY A 172 24.02 -18.24 -14.35
N GLU A 173 23.75 -19.25 -13.52
CA GLU A 173 23.09 -20.51 -13.92
C GLU A 173 21.70 -20.66 -13.29
N SER A 174 21.12 -19.59 -12.73
CA SER A 174 19.84 -19.66 -12.03
C SER A 174 18.67 -19.92 -12.99
N THR A 175 17.63 -20.60 -12.50
CA THR A 175 16.37 -20.78 -13.26
C THR A 175 15.71 -19.44 -13.57
N GLU A 176 15.91 -18.44 -12.72
CA GLU A 176 15.44 -17.07 -12.95
C GLU A 176 16.08 -16.48 -14.21
N THR A 177 17.40 -16.56 -14.35
CA THR A 177 18.13 -16.11 -15.54
C THR A 177 17.65 -16.80 -16.81
N VAL A 178 17.35 -18.10 -16.74
CA VAL A 178 16.95 -18.88 -17.92
C VAL A 178 15.48 -18.65 -18.30
N GLN A 179 14.56 -18.70 -17.35
CA GLN A 179 13.12 -18.76 -17.63
C GLN A 179 12.41 -17.39 -17.62
N PHE A 180 13.02 -16.38 -17.00
CA PHE A 180 12.40 -15.04 -16.85
C PHE A 180 12.99 -14.00 -17.80
N LYS A 181 13.99 -14.36 -18.62
CA LYS A 181 14.52 -13.52 -19.72
C LYS A 181 13.71 -13.66 -21.03
N GLU A 182 13.11 -14.80 -21.30
CA GLU A 182 12.48 -15.08 -22.61
C GLU A 182 11.12 -14.39 -22.83
N GLN A 183 10.46 -13.88 -21.77
CA GLN A 183 9.16 -13.21 -21.90
C GLN A 183 9.21 -11.80 -22.50
N GLU A 184 10.37 -11.12 -22.50
CA GLU A 184 10.54 -9.85 -23.23
C GLU A 184 10.38 -10.06 -24.76
N ALA A 185 10.74 -11.24 -25.27
CA ALA A 185 10.68 -11.55 -26.71
C ALA A 185 9.29 -11.97 -27.20
N LEU A 186 8.40 -12.44 -26.32
CA LEU A 186 7.05 -12.90 -26.65
C LEU A 186 5.99 -11.78 -26.62
N ALA A 187 6.28 -10.66 -25.97
CA ALA A 187 5.40 -9.49 -25.89
C ALA A 187 5.56 -8.52 -27.09
N ALA A 188 6.56 -8.73 -27.95
CA ALA A 188 6.70 -7.95 -29.18
C ALA A 188 5.68 -8.42 -30.23
N PRO A 189 4.82 -7.55 -30.79
CA PRO A 189 3.90 -7.95 -31.83
C PRO A 189 4.71 -8.45 -33.04
N SER A 190 4.46 -9.69 -33.45
CA SER A 190 5.05 -10.27 -34.65
C SER A 190 4.63 -9.44 -35.86
N GLY A 191 5.52 -8.57 -36.31
CA GLY A 191 5.34 -7.78 -37.52
C GLY A 191 5.04 -8.70 -38.70
N SER A 192 3.81 -8.62 -39.21
CA SER A 192 3.39 -9.22 -40.47
C SER A 192 4.38 -8.86 -41.57
N LYS A 193 5.18 -9.83 -42.02
CA LYS A 193 5.98 -9.70 -43.24
C LYS A 193 5.08 -10.04 -44.43
N THR A 194 4.29 -9.09 -44.90
CA THR A 194 3.75 -9.13 -46.25
C THR A 194 4.89 -9.02 -47.25
N LYS A 195 5.09 -10.08 -48.04
CA LYS A 195 6.07 -10.14 -49.13
C LYS A 195 5.55 -9.24 -50.27
N PRO A 196 6.36 -8.35 -50.86
CA PRO A 196 5.90 -7.56 -52.00
C PRO A 196 5.80 -8.45 -53.24
N GLU A 197 4.63 -8.38 -53.86
CA GLU A 197 4.30 -8.98 -55.15
C GLU A 197 5.17 -8.34 -56.24
N ARG A 198 5.81 -9.18 -57.07
CA ARG A 198 6.66 -8.71 -58.15
C ARG A 198 5.80 -8.28 -59.33
N ASP A 199 5.78 -6.99 -59.63
CA ASP A 199 5.26 -6.45 -60.87
C ASP A 199 5.94 -7.12 -62.07
N ARG A 200 5.12 -7.76 -62.92
CA ARG A 200 5.50 -8.09 -64.30
C ARG A 200 5.02 -6.94 -65.18
N VAL A 201 5.98 -6.24 -65.78
CA VAL A 201 5.75 -5.27 -66.86
C VAL A 201 6.56 -5.74 -68.07
N PRO A 202 6.00 -5.62 -69.28
CA PRO A 202 6.75 -5.05 -70.39
C PRO A 202 6.29 -3.62 -70.69
#